data_AF-A0A6S7K0P7-F1
#
_entry.id   AF-A0A6S7K0P7-F1
#
_cell.length_a   1.000
_cell.length_b   1.000
_cell.length_c   1.000
_cell.angle_alpha   90.00
_cell.angle_beta   90.00
_cell.angle_gamma   90.00
#
_symmetry.space_group_name_H-M   'P 1'
#
loop_
_entity.id
_entity.type
_entity.pdbx_description
1 polymer ?
#
loop_
_entity_poly.entity_id
_entity_poly.type
_entity_poly.pdbx_seq_one_letter_code
_entity_poly.pdbx_strand_id
1 'polypeptide(L)'
;MRDKNDFKTQLVVNNCLDTVIIDTGAQVSVCGTVQAKKWNMQGKMIPSKVRIKPYTSTPIPVHGQARCAVTFGQTSVPVMWRIISGSCEPILAGKMALQLGIIDFNANPDTFHPILMIDSEDKDNLQEILARYPQNFNGIGKLHHHKVKLHVDKEVKPVYVPPRSFPYHLKERAQKAIEDMIQQDVIEEHHRDEPAPWVANAVLATKDDGSLRVTMDARNVNKD
;
A
#
# COMPACT_ATOMS: atom_id res chain seq x y z
N MET A 1 24.29 -0.25 17.56
CA MET A 1 24.13 -0.94 18.86
C MET A 1 22.82 -1.72 18.79
N ARG A 2 22.80 -3.03 19.10
CA ARG A 2 21.53 -3.78 19.18
C ARG A 2 20.90 -3.50 20.53
N ASP A 3 19.65 -3.03 20.53
CA ASP A 3 18.85 -3.02 21.75
C ASP A 3 18.74 -4.47 22.25
N LYS A 4 19.02 -4.71 23.53
CA LYS A 4 19.01 -6.07 24.10
C LYS A 4 17.57 -6.63 24.23
N ASN A 5 16.57 -5.78 24.05
CA ASN A 5 15.15 -6.11 24.12
C ASN A 5 14.47 -6.23 22.75
N ASP A 6 15.19 -6.01 21.65
CA ASP A 6 14.62 -6.03 20.31
C ASP A 6 13.97 -7.41 20.00
N PHE A 7 12.72 -7.37 19.55
CA PHE A 7 11.90 -8.53 19.14
C PHE A 7 11.65 -9.61 20.20
N LYS A 8 11.75 -9.29 21.50
CA LYS A 8 11.43 -10.21 22.59
C LYS A 8 10.03 -9.95 23.16
N THR A 9 9.33 -11.02 23.55
CA THR A 9 8.03 -10.92 24.24
C THR A 9 7.91 -11.96 25.35
N GLN A 10 7.05 -11.69 26.34
CA GLN A 10 6.73 -12.65 27.40
C GLN A 10 5.61 -13.58 26.95
N LEU A 11 5.84 -14.89 27.10
CA LEU A 11 4.88 -15.94 26.75
C LEU A 11 4.73 -16.91 27.91
N VAL A 12 3.53 -17.48 28.06
CA VAL A 12 3.33 -18.63 28.95
C VAL A 12 3.55 -19.90 28.14
N VAL A 13 4.71 -20.54 28.32
CA VAL A 13 5.12 -21.77 27.65
C VAL A 13 4.97 -22.96 28.60
N ASN A 14 4.06 -23.88 28.31
CA ASN A 14 3.73 -25.02 29.16
C ASN A 14 3.53 -24.65 30.64
N ASN A 15 2.74 -23.60 30.89
CA ASN A 15 2.44 -23.01 32.21
C ASN A 15 3.61 -22.29 32.90
N CYS A 16 4.69 -21.97 32.17
CA CYS A 16 5.81 -21.18 32.67
C CYS A 16 5.92 -19.86 31.92
N LEU A 17 5.93 -18.73 32.63
CA LEU A 17 6.19 -17.42 32.03
C LEU A 17 7.68 -17.32 31.67
N ASP A 18 7.97 -16.98 30.42
CA ASP A 18 9.34 -16.80 29.94
C ASP A 18 9.44 -15.76 28.82
N THR A 19 10.63 -15.23 28.63
CA THR A 19 10.92 -14.31 27.53
C THR A 19 11.42 -15.09 26.31
N VAL A 20 10.81 -14.82 25.16
CA VAL A 20 11.08 -15.53 23.90
C VAL A 20 11.31 -14.52 22.78
N ILE A 21 12.29 -14.81 21.92
CA ILE A 21 12.55 -14.03 20.71
C ILE A 21 11.52 -14.41 19.65
N ILE A 22 10.90 -13.41 19.04
CA ILE A 22 9.97 -13.55 17.92
C ILE A 22 10.76 -13.35 16.63
N ASP A 23 10.96 -14.43 15.89
CA ASP A 23 11.72 -14.39 14.63
C ASP A 23 10.78 -14.71 13.46
N THR A 24 10.40 -13.66 12.72
CA THR A 24 9.54 -13.76 11.54
C THR A 24 10.18 -14.58 10.42
N GLY A 25 11.51 -14.66 10.35
CA GLY A 25 12.26 -15.46 9.39
C GLY A 25 12.44 -16.92 9.80
N ALA A 26 12.21 -17.27 11.07
CA ALA A 26 12.33 -18.63 11.56
C ALA A 26 11.13 -19.51 11.14
N GLN A 27 11.44 -20.63 10.49
CA GLN A 27 10.44 -21.66 10.11
C GLN A 27 10.09 -22.62 11.27
N VAL A 28 10.97 -22.72 12.27
CA VAL A 28 10.84 -23.66 13.38
C VAL A 28 11.11 -22.96 14.71
N SER A 29 10.37 -23.31 15.76
CA SER A 29 10.63 -22.82 17.11
C SER A 29 11.74 -23.65 17.75
N VAL A 30 12.66 -22.98 18.44
CA VAL A 30 13.88 -23.59 18.99
C VAL A 30 14.09 -23.17 20.43
N CYS A 31 14.51 -24.10 21.29
CA CYS A 31 14.94 -23.79 22.65
C CYS A 31 16.12 -24.68 23.08
N GLY A 32 16.82 -24.28 24.15
CA GLY A 32 17.89 -25.06 24.73
C GLY A 32 17.36 -26.14 25.69
N THR A 33 18.21 -27.10 26.06
CA THR A 33 17.88 -28.09 27.10
C THR A 33 17.60 -27.44 28.46
N VAL A 34 18.17 -26.26 28.73
CA VAL A 34 17.89 -25.45 29.92
C VAL A 34 16.42 -24.99 29.95
N GLN A 35 15.93 -24.41 28.85
CA GLN A 35 14.54 -23.98 28.72
C GLN A 35 13.59 -25.19 28.70
N ALA A 36 13.97 -26.29 28.03
CA ALA A 36 13.17 -27.51 28.03
C ALA A 36 12.98 -28.10 29.43
N LYS A 37 13.99 -27.99 30.30
CA LYS A 37 13.87 -28.33 31.73
C LYS A 37 12.94 -27.35 32.44
N LYS A 38 13.17 -26.04 32.30
CA LYS A 38 12.36 -24.99 32.93
C LYS A 38 10.88 -25.12 32.58
N TRP A 39 10.56 -25.42 31.33
CA TRP A 39 9.18 -25.58 30.84
C TRP A 39 8.63 -26.99 31.03
N ASN A 40 9.25 -27.84 31.86
CA ASN A 40 8.76 -29.19 32.15
C ASN A 40 8.51 -30.07 30.91
N MET A 41 9.34 -29.92 29.87
CA MET A 41 9.19 -30.67 28.61
C MET A 41 10.01 -31.95 28.53
N GLN A 42 10.94 -32.18 29.48
CA GLN A 42 11.86 -33.33 29.44
C GLN A 42 11.13 -34.68 29.34
N GLY A 43 10.03 -34.88 30.09
CA GLY A 43 9.23 -36.10 30.05
C GLY A 43 8.38 -36.27 28.78
N LYS A 44 8.23 -35.22 27.97
CA LYS A 44 7.47 -35.23 26.70
C LYS A 44 8.38 -35.20 25.47
N MET A 45 9.70 -35.16 25.68
CA MET A 45 10.66 -35.02 24.61
C MET A 45 10.82 -36.35 23.87
N ILE A 46 10.71 -36.29 22.54
CA ILE A 46 11.01 -37.42 21.67
C ILE A 46 12.32 -37.18 20.91
N PRO A 47 13.12 -38.22 20.65
CA PRO A 47 14.32 -38.09 19.83
C PRO A 47 14.01 -37.55 18.43
N SER A 48 14.93 -36.77 17.87
CA SER A 48 14.79 -36.23 16.51
C SER A 48 16.12 -36.29 15.77
N LYS A 49 16.11 -36.75 14.52
CA LYS A 49 17.29 -36.72 13.63
C LYS A 49 17.39 -35.43 12.80
N VAL A 50 16.46 -34.49 13.03
CA VAL A 50 16.41 -33.22 12.30
C VAL A 50 17.61 -32.35 12.68
N ARG A 51 18.08 -31.56 11.72
CA ARG A 51 19.10 -30.53 11.93
C ARG A 51 18.49 -29.18 11.60
N ILE A 52 18.74 -28.18 12.44
CA ILE A 52 18.33 -26.80 12.18
C ILE A 52 19.46 -26.16 11.37
N LYS A 53 19.15 -25.51 10.26
CA LYS A 53 20.13 -24.77 9.45
C LYS A 53 19.89 -23.26 9.63
N PRO A 54 20.64 -22.58 10.49
CA PRO A 54 20.59 -21.12 10.54
C PRO A 54 21.07 -20.52 9.22
N TYR A 55 20.70 -19.26 8.96
CA TYR A 55 21.09 -18.57 7.73
C TYR A 55 22.62 -18.57 7.56
N THR A 56 23.08 -19.01 6.38
CA THR A 56 24.50 -19.09 5.99
C THR A 56 25.43 -19.77 7.01
N SER A 57 24.90 -20.64 7.87
CA SER A 57 25.64 -21.25 8.98
C SER A 57 25.66 -22.78 8.90
N THR A 58 26.51 -23.40 9.71
CA THR A 58 26.57 -24.86 9.81
C THR A 58 25.30 -25.42 10.46
N PRO A 59 24.75 -26.55 9.98
CA PRO A 59 23.54 -27.12 10.58
C PRO A 59 23.78 -27.66 12.00
N ILE A 60 22.92 -27.24 12.92
CA ILE A 60 22.95 -27.59 14.35
C ILE A 60 22.10 -28.86 14.57
N PRO A 61 22.64 -29.91 15.23
CA PRO A 61 21.87 -31.10 15.57
C PRO A 61 20.83 -30.80 16.65
N VAL A 62 19.63 -31.35 16.47
CA VAL A 62 18.56 -31.28 17.46
C VAL A 62 18.73 -32.44 18.45
N HIS A 63 18.75 -32.14 19.74
CA HIS A 63 18.79 -33.13 20.82
C HIS A 63 17.47 -33.90 20.95
N GLY A 64 16.35 -33.19 20.76
CA GLY A 64 15.01 -33.77 20.75
C GLY A 64 13.96 -32.75 20.37
N GLN A 65 12.69 -33.14 20.39
CA GLN A 65 11.58 -32.24 20.13
C GLN A 65 10.44 -32.50 21.10
N ALA A 66 9.72 -31.46 21.47
CA ALA A 66 8.56 -31.57 22.34
C ALA A 66 7.47 -30.59 21.89
N ARG A 67 6.21 -31.00 21.99
CA ARG A 67 5.05 -30.14 21.70
C ARG A 67 4.40 -29.71 22.99
N CYS A 68 4.15 -28.41 23.15
CA CYS A 68 3.46 -27.87 24.32
C CYS A 68 2.60 -26.66 23.94
N ALA A 69 1.69 -26.28 24.84
CA ALA A 69 0.90 -25.07 24.68
C ALA A 69 1.77 -23.84 24.93
N VAL A 70 1.61 -22.84 24.06
CA VAL A 70 2.17 -21.49 24.22
C VAL A 70 1.02 -20.52 24.19
N THR A 71 0.99 -19.59 25.15
CA THR A 71 -0.12 -18.64 25.31
C THR A 71 0.41 -17.21 25.31
N PHE A 72 -0.31 -16.34 24.58
CA PHE A 72 -0.11 -14.90 24.55
C PHE A 72 -1.48 -14.22 24.66
N GLY A 73 -1.65 -13.39 25.69
CA GLY A 73 -2.96 -12.81 26.01
C GLY A 73 -4.02 -13.89 26.22
N GLN A 74 -5.07 -13.86 25.40
CA GLN A 74 -6.18 -14.84 25.42
C GLN A 74 -6.01 -15.99 24.42
N THR A 75 -4.95 -15.98 23.61
CA THR A 75 -4.74 -16.96 22.54
C THR A 75 -3.73 -18.01 22.99
N SER A 76 -4.09 -19.29 22.84
CA SER A 76 -3.20 -20.42 23.14
C SER A 76 -3.08 -21.33 21.92
N VAL A 77 -1.86 -21.64 21.51
CA VAL A 77 -1.59 -22.54 20.38
C VAL A 77 -0.55 -23.61 20.74
N PRO A 78 -0.68 -24.83 20.20
CA PRO A 78 0.30 -25.88 20.42
C PRO A 78 1.53 -25.70 19.50
N VAL A 79 2.68 -25.44 20.09
CA VAL A 79 3.95 -25.20 19.40
C VAL A 79 4.87 -26.41 19.50
N MET A 80 5.50 -26.79 18.39
CA MET A 80 6.57 -27.79 18.36
C MET A 80 7.93 -27.11 18.58
N TRP A 81 8.60 -27.43 19.68
CA TRP A 81 9.93 -26.93 20.00
C TRP A 81 11.00 -27.93 19.58
N ARG A 82 11.98 -27.45 18.83
CA ARG A 82 13.23 -28.18 18.55
C ARG A 82 14.24 -27.84 19.64
N ILE A 83 14.66 -28.86 20.38
CA ILE A 83 15.51 -28.70 21.56
C ILE A 83 16.96 -28.95 21.14
N ILE A 84 17.82 -27.96 21.33
CA ILE A 84 19.28 -28.08 21.11
C ILE A 84 20.02 -28.23 22.44
N SER A 85 21.20 -28.84 22.42
CA SER A 85 22.03 -29.00 23.62
C SER A 85 22.51 -27.66 24.17
N GLY A 86 22.39 -27.46 25.49
CA GLY A 86 22.91 -26.29 26.18
C GLY A 86 21.87 -25.18 26.38
N SER A 87 22.36 -23.97 26.59
CA SER A 87 21.53 -22.76 26.72
C SER A 87 21.45 -22.04 25.38
N CYS A 88 20.25 -21.61 25.00
CA CYS A 88 20.06 -20.64 23.94
C CYS A 88 18.94 -19.67 24.32
N GLU A 89 18.93 -18.50 23.70
CA GLU A 89 17.72 -17.68 23.73
C GLU A 89 16.64 -18.42 22.93
N PRO A 90 15.46 -18.70 23.52
CA PRO A 90 14.42 -19.42 22.81
C PRO A 90 13.83 -18.55 21.70
N ILE A 91 13.58 -19.17 20.55
CA ILE A 91 13.05 -18.52 19.35
C ILE A 91 11.69 -19.14 19.02
N LEU A 92 10.68 -18.30 18.85
CA LEU A 92 9.38 -18.67 18.32
C LEU A 92 9.34 -18.42 16.81
N ALA A 93 8.94 -19.43 16.04
CA ALA A 93 8.77 -19.30 14.59
C ALA A 93 7.72 -18.25 14.21
N GLY A 94 7.97 -17.52 13.13
CA GLY A 94 7.08 -16.47 12.62
C GLY A 94 5.64 -16.94 12.41
N LYS A 95 5.45 -18.14 11.86
CA LYS A 95 4.11 -18.73 11.69
C LYS A 95 3.35 -18.87 13.02
N MET A 96 4.05 -19.24 14.09
CA MET A 96 3.44 -19.39 15.42
C MET A 96 3.16 -18.03 16.05
N ALA A 97 4.03 -17.05 15.84
CA ALA A 97 3.81 -15.68 16.27
C ALA A 97 2.57 -15.06 15.62
N LEU A 98 2.35 -15.33 14.32
CA LEU A 98 1.10 -14.95 13.63
C LEU A 98 -0.13 -15.60 14.26
N GLN A 99 -0.08 -16.92 14.47
CA GLN A 99 -1.21 -17.65 15.05
C GLN A 99 -1.55 -17.21 16.48
N LEU A 100 -0.55 -16.75 17.24
CA LEU A 100 -0.73 -16.19 18.57
C LEU A 100 -1.21 -14.74 18.57
N GLY A 101 -1.24 -14.06 17.40
CA GLY A 101 -1.56 -12.64 17.31
C GLY A 101 -0.46 -11.73 17.88
N ILE A 102 0.79 -12.20 17.95
CA ILE A 102 1.94 -11.39 18.39
C ILE A 102 2.38 -10.44 17.26
N ILE A 103 2.30 -10.93 16.03
CA ILE A 103 2.58 -10.18 14.81
C ILE A 103 1.36 -10.23 13.90
N ASP A 104 1.16 -9.17 13.14
CA ASP A 104 0.12 -9.07 12.12
C ASP A 104 0.77 -8.65 10.79
N PHE A 105 0.34 -9.27 9.68
CA PHE A 105 0.78 -8.92 8.34
C PHE A 105 -0.40 -8.34 7.57
N ASN A 106 -0.33 -7.05 7.26
CA ASN A 106 -1.28 -6.46 6.32
C ASN A 106 -0.92 -6.93 4.90
N ALA A 107 -1.74 -7.82 4.34
CA ALA A 107 -1.55 -8.35 2.98
C ALA A 107 -1.80 -7.30 1.89
N ASN A 108 -2.59 -6.26 2.21
CA ASN A 108 -2.92 -5.16 1.32
C ASN A 108 -2.62 -3.85 2.05
N PRO A 109 -1.33 -3.53 2.28
CA PRO A 109 -1.00 -2.22 2.81
C PRO A 109 -1.47 -1.16 1.82
N ASP A 110 -1.98 -0.03 2.31
CA ASP A 110 -2.19 1.13 1.47
C ASP A 110 -0.84 1.45 0.80
N THR A 111 -0.77 1.24 -0.51
CA THR A 111 0.48 1.38 -1.26
C THR A 111 0.84 2.86 -1.31
N PHE A 112 1.65 3.32 -0.37
CA PHE A 112 2.28 4.63 -0.51
C PHE A 112 3.30 4.53 -1.66
N HIS A 113 3.26 5.51 -2.57
CA HIS A 113 4.23 5.59 -3.66
C HIS A 113 5.65 5.50 -3.10
N PRO A 114 6.54 4.69 -3.71
CA PRO A 114 7.88 4.47 -3.17
C PRO A 114 8.59 5.81 -2.98
N ILE A 115 9.10 6.04 -1.78
CA ILE A 115 10.06 7.11 -1.54
C ILE A 115 11.29 6.76 -2.39
N LEU A 116 11.48 7.47 -3.50
CA LEU A 116 12.74 7.43 -4.25
C LEU A 116 13.84 7.79 -3.24
N MET A 117 14.79 6.90 -3.01
CA MET A 117 15.94 7.20 -2.15
C MET A 117 16.76 8.28 -2.84
N ILE A 118 16.49 9.53 -2.47
CA ILE A 118 17.37 10.66 -2.72
C ILE A 118 18.28 10.70 -1.50
N ASP A 119 19.56 10.39 -1.69
CA ASP A 119 20.60 10.68 -0.70
C ASP A 119 20.77 12.20 -0.62
N SER A 120 20.07 12.88 0.31
CA SER A 120 20.50 14.20 0.78
C SER A 120 19.84 14.59 2.11
N GLU A 121 20.50 15.50 2.84
CA GLU A 121 20.11 16.14 4.10
C GLU A 121 18.79 16.94 4.03
N ASP A 122 18.08 16.92 2.89
CA ASP A 122 16.90 17.76 2.62
C ASP A 122 15.54 17.07 2.85
N LYS A 123 15.52 15.84 3.40
CA LYS A 123 14.28 15.07 3.64
C LYS A 123 13.26 15.83 4.50
N ASP A 124 13.74 16.52 5.52
CA ASP A 124 12.88 17.27 6.44
C ASP A 124 12.17 18.41 5.70
N ASN A 125 12.83 19.03 4.72
CA ASN A 125 12.30 20.15 3.96
C ASN A 125 11.20 19.71 2.97
N LEU A 126 11.39 18.60 2.24
CA LEU A 126 10.38 18.14 1.27
C LEU A 126 9.09 17.67 1.95
N GLN A 127 9.20 16.87 3.02
CA GLN A 127 8.01 16.41 3.74
C GLN A 127 7.27 17.57 4.40
N GLU A 128 8.00 18.57 4.92
CA GLU A 128 7.39 19.80 5.42
C GLU A 128 6.63 20.54 4.31
N ILE A 129 7.22 20.70 3.11
CA ILE A 129 6.55 21.39 1.99
C ILE A 129 5.28 20.65 1.55
N LEU A 130 5.34 19.33 1.41
CA LEU A 130 4.20 18.51 1.01
C LEU A 130 3.08 18.56 2.07
N ALA A 131 3.45 18.50 3.36
CA ALA A 131 2.50 18.61 4.47
C ALA A 131 1.92 20.03 4.63
N ARG A 132 2.70 21.06 4.28
CA ARG A 132 2.30 22.47 4.39
C ARG A 132 1.42 22.93 3.24
N TYR A 133 1.58 22.36 2.04
CA TYR A 133 0.81 22.75 0.85
C TYR A 133 0.17 21.55 0.14
N PRO A 134 -0.57 20.67 0.84
CA PRO A 134 -1.15 19.48 0.24
C PRO A 134 -2.08 19.81 -0.94
N GLN A 135 -2.81 20.93 -0.86
CA GLN A 135 -3.70 21.40 -1.92
C GLN A 135 -2.99 21.78 -3.22
N ASN A 136 -1.69 22.11 -3.18
CA ASN A 136 -0.94 22.50 -4.38
C ASN A 136 -0.55 21.28 -5.24
N PHE A 137 -0.62 20.08 -4.67
CA PHE A 137 -0.18 18.84 -5.31
C PHE A 137 -1.33 17.87 -5.60
N ASN A 138 -2.59 18.33 -5.47
CA ASN A 138 -3.78 17.51 -5.68
C ASN A 138 -4.70 18.13 -6.73
N GLY A 139 -5.17 17.31 -7.68
CA GLY A 139 -6.21 17.68 -8.63
C GLY A 139 -5.79 18.72 -9.68
N ILE A 140 -6.79 19.27 -10.37
CA ILE A 140 -6.62 20.36 -11.33
C ILE A 140 -6.73 21.69 -10.57
N GLY A 141 -5.70 22.54 -10.68
CA GLY A 141 -5.72 23.87 -10.06
C GLY A 141 -6.66 24.83 -10.79
N LYS A 142 -7.21 25.81 -10.05
CA LYS A 142 -8.04 26.89 -10.59
C LYS A 142 -7.40 28.24 -10.27
N LEU A 143 -7.21 29.08 -11.28
CA LEU A 143 -6.70 30.44 -11.07
C LEU A 143 -7.83 31.31 -10.48
N HIS A 144 -7.68 31.71 -9.22
CA HIS A 144 -8.64 32.57 -8.54
C HIS A 144 -8.39 34.05 -8.86
N HIS A 145 -9.46 34.85 -8.79
CA HIS A 145 -9.43 36.31 -8.91
C HIS A 145 -8.99 36.88 -10.28
N HIS A 146 -8.81 36.02 -11.29
CA HIS A 146 -8.53 36.45 -12.66
C HIS A 146 -9.45 35.73 -13.64
N LYS A 147 -10.16 36.48 -14.49
CA LYS A 147 -10.95 35.95 -15.60
C LYS A 147 -10.26 36.32 -16.90
N VAL A 148 -9.88 35.32 -17.68
CA VAL A 148 -9.31 35.54 -19.02
C VAL A 148 -10.40 36.10 -19.93
N LYS A 149 -10.10 37.24 -20.57
CA LYS A 149 -10.96 37.81 -21.61
C LYS A 149 -10.43 37.38 -22.98
N LEU A 150 -11.24 36.61 -23.71
CA LEU A 150 -10.96 36.28 -25.10
C LEU A 150 -11.31 37.50 -25.96
N HIS A 151 -10.36 37.94 -26.79
CA HIS A 151 -10.58 39.03 -27.75
C HIS A 151 -11.11 38.41 -29.03
N VAL A 152 -12.33 38.81 -29.43
CA VAL A 152 -13.01 38.34 -30.64
C VAL A 152 -13.31 39.55 -31.51
N ASP A 153 -12.98 39.47 -32.79
CA ASP A 153 -13.41 40.47 -33.77
C ASP A 153 -14.94 40.41 -33.92
N LYS A 154 -15.60 41.54 -33.70
CA LYS A 154 -17.06 41.66 -33.71
C LYS A 154 -17.64 41.59 -35.12
N GLU A 155 -16.83 41.83 -36.14
CA GLU A 155 -17.26 41.73 -37.54
C GLU A 155 -17.36 40.26 -38.00
N VAL A 156 -16.75 39.33 -37.25
CA VAL A 156 -16.81 37.90 -37.55
C VAL A 156 -18.18 37.34 -37.19
N LYS A 157 -18.83 36.73 -38.18
CA LYS A 157 -20.12 36.05 -37.99
C LYS A 157 -19.93 34.75 -37.20
N PRO A 158 -20.72 34.51 -36.14
CA PRO A 158 -20.68 33.26 -35.40
C PRO A 158 -20.97 32.05 -36.28
N VAL A 159 -20.25 30.96 -36.02
CA VAL A 159 -20.42 29.70 -36.74
C VAL A 159 -21.08 28.67 -35.83
N TYR A 160 -22.24 28.19 -36.26
CA TYR A 160 -22.90 27.01 -35.69
C TYR A 160 -22.56 25.78 -36.53
N VAL A 161 -21.80 24.84 -35.95
CA VAL A 161 -21.51 23.56 -36.60
C VAL A 161 -22.53 22.51 -36.10
N PRO A 162 -23.25 21.82 -37.00
CA PRO A 162 -24.18 20.77 -36.61
C PRO A 162 -23.52 19.67 -35.76
N PRO A 163 -24.21 19.16 -34.71
CA PRO A 163 -23.69 18.11 -33.85
C PRO A 163 -23.35 16.82 -34.62
N ARG A 164 -22.22 16.20 -34.28
CA ARG A 164 -21.85 14.87 -34.77
C ARG A 164 -22.06 13.81 -33.70
N SER A 165 -22.65 12.69 -34.09
CA SER A 165 -22.75 11.51 -33.22
C SER A 165 -21.38 10.87 -33.00
N PHE A 166 -21.12 10.43 -31.77
CA PHE A 166 -19.96 9.59 -31.49
C PHE A 166 -20.18 8.15 -32.01
N PRO A 167 -19.10 7.43 -32.39
CA PRO A 167 -19.18 6.00 -32.68
C PRO A 167 -19.82 5.24 -31.51
N TYR A 168 -20.70 4.27 -31.82
CA TYR A 168 -21.51 3.58 -30.81
C TYR A 168 -20.68 3.02 -29.65
N HIS A 169 -19.56 2.35 -29.95
CA HIS A 169 -18.68 1.73 -28.96
C HIS A 169 -17.91 2.74 -28.08
N LEU A 170 -17.92 4.04 -28.41
CA LEU A 170 -17.26 5.10 -27.62
C LEU A 170 -18.24 5.98 -26.87
N LYS A 171 -19.55 5.85 -27.12
CA LYS A 171 -20.57 6.78 -26.61
C LYS A 171 -20.57 6.88 -25.09
N GLU A 172 -20.59 5.75 -24.39
CA GLU A 172 -20.58 5.71 -22.91
C GLU A 172 -19.27 6.26 -22.33
N ARG A 173 -18.14 5.93 -22.96
CA ARG A 173 -16.82 6.42 -22.53
C ARG A 173 -16.66 7.93 -22.74
N ALA A 174 -17.20 8.46 -23.84
CA ALA A 174 -17.21 9.89 -24.13
C ALA A 174 -18.12 10.64 -23.15
N GLN A 175 -19.29 10.10 -22.85
CA GLN A 175 -20.22 10.65 -21.87
C GLN A 175 -19.57 10.75 -20.49
N LYS A 176 -18.94 9.66 -20.02
CA LYS A 176 -18.21 9.65 -18.74
C LYS A 176 -17.10 10.71 -18.69
N ALA A 177 -16.33 10.85 -19.77
CA ALA A 177 -15.28 11.86 -19.81
C ALA A 177 -15.82 13.31 -19.73
N ILE A 178 -17.01 13.58 -20.30
CA ILE A 178 -17.68 14.87 -20.19
C ILE A 178 -18.18 15.09 -18.75
N GLU A 179 -18.81 14.08 -18.15
CA GLU A 179 -19.27 14.12 -16.76
C GLU A 179 -18.13 14.38 -15.77
N ASP A 180 -16.98 13.71 -15.97
CA ASP A 180 -15.78 13.92 -15.17
C ASP A 180 -15.27 15.38 -15.28
N MET A 181 -15.31 15.97 -16.49
CA MET A 181 -14.90 17.36 -16.71
C MET A 181 -15.87 18.38 -16.06
N ILE A 182 -17.17 18.11 -16.07
CA ILE A 182 -18.18 18.91 -15.37
C ILE A 182 -17.96 18.82 -13.87
N GLN A 183 -17.78 17.61 -13.33
CA GLN A 183 -17.53 17.38 -11.91
C GLN A 183 -16.25 18.07 -11.42
N GLN A 184 -15.22 18.14 -12.28
CA GLN A 184 -13.96 18.83 -12.02
C GLN A 184 -14.03 20.34 -12.29
N ASP A 185 -15.20 20.90 -12.64
CA ASP A 185 -15.41 22.33 -12.89
C ASP A 185 -14.51 22.88 -14.03
N VAL A 186 -14.24 22.03 -15.03
CA VAL A 186 -13.46 22.38 -16.23
C VAL A 186 -14.37 22.93 -17.34
N ILE A 187 -15.60 22.41 -17.44
CA ILE A 187 -16.64 22.84 -18.38
C ILE A 187 -17.98 22.89 -17.64
N GLU A 188 -18.95 23.61 -18.19
CA GLU A 188 -20.30 23.74 -17.65
C GLU A 188 -21.35 23.54 -18.75
N GLU A 189 -22.58 23.22 -18.34
CA GLU A 189 -23.71 23.16 -19.27
C GLU A 189 -24.11 24.58 -19.69
N HIS A 190 -24.26 24.79 -21.00
CA HIS A 190 -24.76 26.05 -21.54
C HIS A 190 -26.22 26.29 -21.11
N HIS A 191 -26.54 27.50 -20.65
CA HIS A 191 -27.87 27.86 -20.16
C HIS A 191 -28.93 27.73 -21.27
N ARG A 192 -30.02 27.00 -20.98
CA ARG A 192 -31.08 26.69 -21.96
C ARG A 192 -31.81 27.94 -22.47
N ASP A 193 -31.84 29.00 -21.69
CA ASP A 193 -32.55 30.25 -22.01
C ASP A 193 -31.66 31.25 -22.77
N GLU A 194 -30.38 30.92 -23.00
CA GLU A 194 -29.43 31.78 -23.70
C GLU A 194 -29.11 31.24 -25.10
N PRO A 195 -29.01 32.10 -26.13
CA PRO A 195 -28.58 31.66 -27.44
C PRO A 195 -27.13 31.16 -27.40
N ALA A 196 -26.84 30.07 -28.11
CA ALA A 196 -25.49 29.55 -28.34
C ALA A 196 -25.03 29.93 -29.77
N PRO A 197 -24.51 31.15 -29.99
CA PRO A 197 -24.15 31.61 -31.34
C PRO A 197 -22.92 30.89 -31.91
N TRP A 198 -22.05 30.38 -31.05
CA TRP A 198 -20.85 29.63 -31.42
C TRP A 198 -20.98 28.18 -30.97
N VAL A 199 -20.98 27.24 -31.92
CA VAL A 199 -21.04 25.81 -31.62
C VAL A 199 -20.00 25.08 -32.45
N ALA A 200 -19.08 24.41 -31.77
CA ALA A 200 -18.06 23.56 -32.36
C ALA A 200 -18.29 22.10 -31.96
N ASN A 201 -17.93 21.18 -32.84
CA ASN A 201 -18.06 19.76 -32.54
C ASN A 201 -16.97 19.29 -31.57
N ALA A 202 -17.36 18.39 -30.67
CA ALA A 202 -16.41 17.59 -29.91
C ALA A 202 -15.67 16.61 -30.83
N VAL A 203 -14.42 16.33 -30.48
CA VAL A 203 -13.51 15.38 -31.12
C VAL A 203 -12.96 14.46 -30.03
N LEU A 204 -12.87 13.17 -30.35
CA LEU A 204 -12.36 12.15 -29.43
C LEU A 204 -10.95 11.74 -29.85
N ALA A 205 -10.03 11.70 -28.91
CA ALA A 205 -8.71 11.09 -29.06
C ALA A 205 -8.48 10.08 -27.94
N THR A 206 -7.77 8.99 -28.22
CA THR A 206 -7.34 8.05 -27.19
C THR A 206 -6.01 8.50 -26.60
N LYS A 207 -5.89 8.48 -25.27
CA LYS A 207 -4.62 8.64 -24.57
C LYS A 207 -3.88 7.29 -24.51
N ASP A 208 -2.61 7.33 -24.13
CA ASP A 208 -1.75 6.14 -24.00
C ASP A 208 -2.28 5.15 -22.95
N ASP A 209 -2.93 5.66 -21.90
CA ASP A 209 -3.58 4.86 -20.85
C ASP A 209 -4.93 4.24 -21.28
N GLY A 210 -5.32 4.44 -22.54
CA GLY A 210 -6.59 3.97 -23.09
C GLY A 210 -7.81 4.80 -22.69
N SER A 211 -7.68 5.85 -21.88
CA SER A 211 -8.78 6.79 -21.61
C SER A 211 -9.07 7.68 -22.82
N LEU A 212 -10.30 8.23 -22.89
CA LEU A 212 -10.67 9.18 -23.94
C LEU A 212 -10.34 10.61 -23.51
N ARG A 213 -9.83 11.40 -24.46
CA ARG A 213 -9.71 12.85 -24.38
C ARG A 213 -10.79 13.46 -25.28
N VAL A 214 -11.66 14.25 -24.68
CA VAL A 214 -12.66 15.06 -25.39
C VAL A 214 -12.06 16.43 -25.65
N THR A 215 -12.02 16.85 -26.92
CA THR A 215 -11.48 18.15 -27.33
C THR A 215 -12.46 18.89 -28.24
N MET A 216 -12.32 20.21 -28.34
CA MET A 216 -13.10 21.03 -29.27
C MET A 216 -12.41 21.12 -30.64
N ASP A 217 -13.18 21.00 -31.72
CA ASP A 217 -12.73 21.37 -33.06
C ASP A 217 -12.67 22.89 -33.22
N ALA A 218 -11.55 23.50 -32.83
CA ALA A 218 -11.38 24.95 -32.80
C ALA A 218 -11.12 25.60 -34.18
N ARG A 219 -11.20 24.85 -35.29
CA ARG A 219 -10.83 25.37 -36.62
C ARG A 219 -11.67 26.56 -37.07
N ASN A 220 -12.95 26.62 -36.72
CA ASN A 220 -13.78 27.79 -37.06
C ASN A 220 -13.63 28.94 -36.07
N VAL A 221 -13.26 28.65 -34.82
CA VAL A 221 -13.07 29.64 -33.76
C VAL A 221 -11.75 30.40 -33.94
N ASN A 222 -10.73 29.73 -34.48
CA ASN A 222 -9.39 30.28 -34.66
C ASN A 222 -9.09 30.73 -36.10
N LYS A 223 -10.12 31.00 -36.91
CA LYS A 223 -9.89 31.56 -38.24
C LYS A 223 -9.52 33.03 -38.09
N ASP A 224 -8.33 33.38 -38.58
CA ASP A 224 -7.87 34.75 -38.81
C ASP A 224 -8.52 35.33 -40.09
#